data_AF-A0A261Y7T8-F1
#
_entry.id   AF-A0A261Y7T8-F1
#
_cell.length_a   1.000
_cell.length_b   1.000
_cell.length_c   1.000
_cell.angle_alpha   90.00
_cell.angle_beta   90.00
_cell.angle_gamma   90.00
#
_symmetry.space_group_name_H-M   'P 1'
#
loop_
_entity.id
_entity.type
_entity.pdbx_description
1 polymer ?
#
loop_
_entity_poly.entity_id
_entity_poly.type
_entity_poly.pdbx_seq_one_letter_code
_entity_poly.pdbx_strand_id
1 'polypeptide(L)'
;MPPRLPSEDVYTSCYCEENVFLLVQKLVQLNRSLESQFWVVFISNEYGSVPLWAQRNQHAHDQPVIWDYHVIALYKDTLAQSLVFDMDSTLPYPCPLVQYMRKAVRIHMYDLPIRLQRKYRIVAATEFLKRFASDRSHMMRQGEFLAAPPSYPPIRTSESAMNLQSFLDCTLPGKVGDMGHEKGVEHMFDKHFKSKGVKAKVGYTGGNVSDPNYRQVCTGTTNHAEAVELTFQPSSVPYADLVEFFYRMHDPTTKNAQGPDRGTQYRSAIFYHSPEQKEIAEKVTAQVQKDHFKDKIVTEIVAAGQFWDAEEYHQKYLVKEPNGYECPTHFLRW
;
A
#
# COMPACT_ATOMS: atom_id res chain seq x y z
N MET A 1 -7.74 -1.72 -24.76
CA MET A 1 -7.99 -0.37 -25.37
C MET A 1 -8.61 0.49 -24.29
N PRO A 2 -8.18 1.75 -24.13
CA PRO A 2 -8.72 2.62 -23.08
C PRO A 2 -10.24 2.79 -23.24
N PRO A 3 -10.99 2.90 -22.14
CA PRO A 3 -12.42 3.13 -22.21
C PRO A 3 -12.70 4.46 -22.92
N ARG A 4 -13.72 4.47 -23.79
CA ARG A 4 -14.16 5.69 -24.44
C ARG A 4 -14.78 6.61 -23.40
N LEU A 5 -14.24 7.83 -23.28
CA LEU A 5 -14.73 8.83 -22.34
C LEU A 5 -16.18 9.27 -22.70
N PRO A 6 -17.00 9.65 -21.70
CA PRO A 6 -18.31 10.25 -21.94
C PRO A 6 -18.20 11.56 -22.74
N SER A 7 -19.26 11.92 -23.48
CA SER A 7 -19.31 13.16 -24.27
C SER A 7 -19.41 14.43 -23.41
N GLU A 8 -19.97 14.32 -22.20
CA GLU A 8 -20.04 15.39 -21.21
C GLU A 8 -19.71 14.82 -19.82
N ASP A 9 -18.64 15.35 -19.23
CA ASP A 9 -18.20 15.04 -17.88
C ASP A 9 -18.92 15.95 -16.88
N VAL A 10 -19.54 15.37 -15.86
CA VAL A 10 -20.13 16.14 -14.77
C VAL A 10 -18.99 16.41 -13.79
N TYR A 11 -18.53 17.65 -13.76
CA TYR A 11 -17.46 18.12 -12.89
C TYR A 11 -17.97 19.25 -12.02
N THR A 12 -17.75 19.14 -10.71
CA THR A 12 -17.93 20.22 -9.75
C THR A 12 -16.65 20.35 -8.93
N SER A 13 -16.05 21.54 -8.91
CA SER A 13 -14.80 21.77 -8.16
C SER A 13 -15.02 21.54 -6.66
N CYS A 14 -14.04 20.94 -5.99
CA CYS A 14 -14.08 20.53 -4.58
C CYS A 14 -15.01 19.35 -4.23
N TYR A 15 -15.65 18.69 -5.21
CA TYR A 15 -16.47 17.48 -5.00
C TYR A 15 -15.87 16.29 -5.77
N CYS A 16 -14.57 16.05 -5.57
CA CYS A 16 -13.82 15.04 -6.33
C CYS A 16 -14.38 13.61 -6.14
N GLU A 17 -14.92 13.31 -4.96
CA GLU A 17 -15.60 12.04 -4.65
C GLU A 17 -16.85 11.81 -5.51
N GLU A 18 -17.67 12.85 -5.75
CA GLU A 18 -18.86 12.74 -6.60
C GLU A 18 -18.49 12.76 -8.09
N ASN A 19 -17.48 13.55 -8.48
CA ASN A 19 -16.95 13.56 -9.85
C ASN A 19 -16.47 12.16 -10.26
N VAL A 20 -15.70 11.50 -9.40
CA VAL A 20 -15.22 10.12 -9.64
C VAL A 20 -16.37 9.12 -9.61
N PHE A 21 -17.34 9.27 -8.70
CA PHE A 21 -18.53 8.40 -8.67
C PHE A 21 -19.29 8.44 -9.99
N LEU A 22 -19.59 9.63 -10.51
CA LEU A 22 -20.34 9.79 -11.75
C LEU A 22 -19.54 9.32 -12.97
N LEU A 23 -18.23 9.57 -13.01
CA LEU A 23 -17.36 9.07 -14.06
C LEU A 23 -17.39 7.54 -14.11
N VAL A 24 -17.09 6.88 -12.99
CA VAL A 24 -17.05 5.43 -12.90
C VAL A 24 -18.41 4.83 -13.20
N GLN A 25 -19.49 5.42 -12.67
CA GLN A 25 -20.86 5.00 -12.96
C GLN A 25 -21.16 5.05 -14.46
N LYS A 26 -20.86 6.16 -15.15
CA LYS A 26 -21.09 6.31 -16.59
C LYS A 26 -20.27 5.30 -17.41
N LEU A 27 -18.99 5.12 -17.08
CA LEU A 27 -18.13 4.18 -17.80
C LEU A 27 -18.59 2.73 -17.64
N VAL A 28 -19.01 2.34 -16.43
CA VAL A 28 -19.57 1.02 -16.15
C VAL A 28 -20.94 0.83 -16.82
N GLN A 29 -21.77 1.87 -16.91
CA GLN A 29 -23.04 1.82 -17.66
C GLN A 29 -22.82 1.63 -19.16
N LEU A 30 -21.80 2.29 -19.73
CA LEU A 30 -21.44 2.15 -21.14
C LEU A 30 -20.86 0.77 -21.46
N ASN A 31 -20.12 0.17 -20.52
CA ASN A 31 -19.64 -1.20 -20.63
C ASN A 31 -19.47 -1.86 -19.26
N ARG A 32 -20.44 -2.70 -18.87
CA ARG A 32 -20.45 -3.38 -17.57
C ARG A 32 -19.24 -4.27 -17.32
N SER A 33 -18.59 -4.80 -18.36
CA SER A 33 -17.41 -5.65 -18.17
C SER A 33 -16.20 -4.91 -17.60
N LEU A 34 -16.22 -3.57 -17.61
CA LEU A 34 -15.16 -2.73 -17.05
C LEU A 34 -15.26 -2.57 -15.52
N GLU A 35 -16.37 -2.94 -14.89
CA GLU A 35 -16.60 -2.67 -13.46
C GLU A 35 -15.53 -3.29 -12.56
N SER A 36 -15.06 -4.50 -12.88
CA SER A 36 -13.98 -5.18 -12.15
C SER A 36 -12.59 -4.61 -12.44
N GLN A 37 -12.46 -3.74 -13.45
CA GLN A 37 -11.20 -3.12 -13.87
C GLN A 37 -11.03 -1.72 -13.26
N PHE A 38 -12.09 -1.14 -12.69
CA PHE A 38 -12.04 0.15 -12.03
C PHE A 38 -11.87 0.05 -10.52
N TRP A 39 -11.06 0.97 -10.01
CA TRP A 39 -10.83 1.19 -8.60
C TRP A 39 -10.90 2.68 -8.31
N VAL A 40 -11.36 3.03 -7.12
CA VAL A 40 -11.43 4.41 -6.64
C VAL A 40 -10.42 4.57 -5.53
N VAL A 41 -9.56 5.57 -5.65
CA VAL A 41 -8.47 5.83 -4.72
C VAL A 41 -8.74 7.13 -4.00
N PHE A 42 -8.97 7.04 -2.69
CA PHE A 42 -9.00 8.18 -1.78
C PHE A 42 -7.58 8.43 -1.28
N ILE A 43 -7.12 9.68 -1.38
CA ILE A 43 -5.80 10.13 -0.98
C ILE A 43 -6.00 11.10 0.17
N SER A 44 -5.56 10.75 1.37
CA SER A 44 -5.68 11.61 2.56
C SER A 44 -4.65 11.19 3.62
N ASN A 45 -4.72 11.79 4.80
CA ASN A 45 -3.99 11.37 6.00
C ASN A 45 -4.73 11.86 7.25
N GLU A 46 -4.27 11.46 8.44
CA GLU A 46 -4.85 11.88 9.72
C GLU A 46 -4.77 13.39 9.99
N TYR A 47 -3.99 14.13 9.19
CA TYR A 47 -3.81 15.57 9.33
C TYR A 47 -4.68 16.38 8.35
N GLY A 48 -5.36 15.72 7.40
CA GLY A 48 -6.06 16.41 6.32
C GLY A 48 -5.13 17.33 5.53
N SER A 49 -3.94 16.84 5.17
CA SER A 49 -2.93 17.66 4.48
C SER A 49 -2.07 16.79 3.57
N VAL A 50 -2.49 16.62 2.32
CA VAL A 50 -1.78 15.81 1.32
C VAL A 50 -1.40 16.65 0.09
N PRO A 51 -0.10 16.74 -0.25
CA PRO A 51 0.34 17.50 -1.41
C PRO A 51 0.14 16.70 -2.70
N LEU A 52 -0.42 17.34 -3.73
CA LEU A 52 -0.46 16.85 -5.10
C LEU A 52 0.01 17.94 -6.07
N TRP A 53 0.93 17.57 -6.96
CA TRP A 53 1.47 18.44 -8.01
C TRP A 53 0.67 18.30 -9.31
N ALA A 54 0.91 19.21 -10.26
CA ALA A 54 0.24 19.23 -11.56
C ALA A 54 -1.29 19.22 -11.41
N GLN A 55 -1.78 20.13 -10.57
CA GLN A 55 -3.19 20.33 -10.26
C GLN A 55 -3.66 21.67 -10.82
N ARG A 56 -4.90 21.74 -11.31
CA ARG A 56 -5.47 22.92 -11.97
C ARG A 56 -5.48 24.15 -11.06
N ASN A 57 -5.68 23.94 -9.76
CA ASN A 57 -5.77 25.01 -8.76
C ASN A 57 -4.42 25.36 -8.10
N GLN A 58 -3.28 24.98 -8.69
CA GLN A 58 -1.96 25.34 -8.15
C GLN A 58 -1.73 26.86 -8.18
N HIS A 59 -1.20 27.42 -7.09
CA HIS A 59 -0.92 28.85 -6.98
C HIS A 59 0.27 29.32 -7.82
N ALA A 60 1.25 28.45 -8.03
CA ALA A 60 2.45 28.74 -8.81
C ALA A 60 2.94 27.48 -9.52
N HIS A 61 3.77 27.68 -10.55
CA HIS A 61 4.39 26.57 -11.27
C HIS A 61 5.19 25.69 -10.30
N ASP A 62 4.96 24.38 -10.40
CA ASP A 62 5.65 23.35 -9.63
C ASP A 62 5.39 23.34 -8.10
N GLN A 63 4.39 24.10 -7.63
CA GLN A 63 3.89 24.01 -6.26
C GLN A 63 2.77 22.97 -6.16
N PRO A 64 2.72 22.19 -5.07
CA PRO A 64 1.59 21.30 -4.84
C PRO A 64 0.35 22.10 -4.44
N VAL A 65 -0.82 21.57 -4.76
CA VAL A 65 -2.05 21.87 -4.01
C VAL A 65 -2.05 20.98 -2.78
N ILE A 66 -2.29 21.57 -1.61
CA ILE A 66 -2.45 20.82 -0.35
C ILE A 66 -3.93 20.55 -0.17
N TRP A 67 -4.31 19.29 -0.29
CA TRP A 67 -5.68 18.83 -0.13
C TRP A 67 -5.91 18.29 1.29
N ASP A 68 -7.12 18.42 1.80
CA ASP A 68 -7.59 17.63 2.95
C ASP A 68 -7.79 16.15 2.55
N TYR A 69 -8.39 15.94 1.38
CA TYR A 69 -8.37 14.69 0.66
C TYR A 69 -8.50 14.92 -0.85
N HIS A 70 -8.12 13.94 -1.65
CA HIS A 70 -8.39 13.93 -3.09
C HIS A 70 -8.86 12.54 -3.54
N VAL A 71 -9.70 12.48 -4.57
CA VAL A 71 -10.22 11.22 -5.10
C VAL A 71 -9.93 11.09 -6.58
N ILE A 72 -9.39 9.94 -6.97
CA ILE A 72 -9.10 9.60 -8.37
C ILE A 72 -9.70 8.24 -8.72
N ALA A 73 -9.98 8.01 -10.01
CA ALA A 73 -10.27 6.68 -10.53
C ALA A 73 -9.03 6.05 -11.17
N LEU A 74 -8.83 4.76 -10.91
CA LEU A 74 -7.79 3.93 -11.50
C LEU A 74 -8.45 2.86 -12.35
N TYR A 75 -8.00 2.75 -13.60
CA TYR A 75 -8.37 1.68 -14.52
C TYR A 75 -7.19 0.74 -14.73
N LYS A 76 -7.39 -0.55 -14.45
CA LYS A 76 -6.41 -1.60 -14.66
C LYS A 76 -6.73 -2.37 -15.95
N ASP A 77 -6.03 -2.05 -17.02
CA ASP A 77 -6.01 -2.89 -18.22
C ASP A 77 -5.11 -4.11 -17.97
N THR A 78 -5.59 -5.32 -18.24
CA THR A 78 -4.83 -6.56 -18.02
C THR A 78 -3.77 -6.80 -19.11
N LEU A 79 -3.89 -6.13 -20.25
CA LEU A 79 -3.02 -6.30 -21.41
C LEU A 79 -2.26 -5.02 -21.78
N ALA A 80 -2.57 -3.90 -21.13
CA ALA A 80 -1.98 -2.59 -21.41
C ALA A 80 -1.62 -1.83 -20.12
N GLN A 81 -1.25 -0.55 -20.29
CA GLN A 81 -0.87 0.31 -19.18
C GLN A 81 -2.09 0.71 -18.35
N SER A 82 -1.95 0.70 -17.01
CA SER A 82 -2.97 1.23 -16.10
C SER A 82 -3.09 2.75 -16.24
N LEU A 83 -4.31 3.26 -16.08
CA LEU A 83 -4.68 4.65 -16.34
C LEU A 83 -5.31 5.29 -15.11
N VAL A 84 -5.00 6.56 -14.88
CA VAL A 84 -5.54 7.41 -13.82
C VAL A 84 -6.47 8.45 -14.44
N PHE A 85 -7.65 8.58 -13.86
CA PHE A 85 -8.64 9.59 -14.16
C PHE A 85 -8.68 10.56 -12.98
N ASP A 86 -7.99 11.68 -13.16
CA ASP A 86 -7.98 12.80 -12.22
C ASP A 86 -8.43 14.05 -12.98
N MET A 87 -9.65 14.50 -12.69
CA MET A 87 -10.26 15.64 -13.37
C MET A 87 -9.67 16.97 -12.90
N ASP A 88 -8.96 16.99 -11.78
CA ASP A 88 -8.29 18.17 -11.23
C ASP A 88 -6.82 18.25 -11.65
N SER A 89 -6.31 17.25 -12.38
CA SER A 89 -4.94 17.28 -12.90
C SER A 89 -4.78 18.14 -14.16
N THR A 90 -3.58 18.69 -14.34
CA THR A 90 -3.10 19.29 -15.59
C THR A 90 -2.37 18.28 -16.48
N LEU A 91 -2.26 17.02 -16.05
CA LEU A 91 -1.68 15.93 -16.84
C LEU A 91 -2.68 15.43 -17.91
N PRO A 92 -2.26 14.58 -18.86
CA PRO A 92 -3.18 13.97 -19.83
C PRO A 92 -4.37 13.30 -19.13
N TYR A 93 -5.54 13.32 -19.76
CA TYR A 93 -6.76 12.72 -19.22
C TYR A 93 -7.35 11.72 -20.22
N PRO A 94 -7.37 10.41 -19.91
CA PRO A 94 -6.73 9.78 -18.75
C PRO A 94 -5.20 9.83 -18.80
N CYS A 95 -4.54 9.74 -17.63
CA CYS A 95 -3.09 9.77 -17.49
C CYS A 95 -2.53 8.35 -17.32
N PRO A 96 -1.43 7.97 -17.99
CA PRO A 96 -0.70 6.76 -17.61
C PRO A 96 -0.30 6.76 -16.13
N LEU A 97 -0.57 5.67 -15.41
CA LEU A 97 -0.33 5.58 -13.95
C LEU A 97 1.11 5.97 -13.57
N VAL A 98 2.10 5.42 -14.29
CA VAL A 98 3.52 5.73 -14.04
C VAL A 98 3.81 7.22 -14.18
N GLN A 99 3.21 7.88 -15.17
CA GLN A 99 3.37 9.32 -15.37
C GLN A 99 2.70 10.11 -14.25
N TYR A 100 1.49 9.73 -13.84
CA TYR A 100 0.76 10.36 -12.74
C TYR A 100 1.53 10.25 -11.42
N MET A 101 2.01 9.04 -11.09
CA MET A 101 2.78 8.80 -9.87
C MET A 101 4.09 9.60 -9.84
N ARG A 102 4.76 9.76 -10.97
CA ARG A 102 6.00 10.55 -11.05
C ARG A 102 5.77 12.05 -10.99
N LYS A 103 4.73 12.56 -11.64
CA LYS A 103 4.53 14.02 -11.81
C LYS A 103 3.59 14.63 -10.78
N ALA A 104 2.44 14.00 -10.51
CA ALA A 104 1.45 14.51 -9.57
C ALA A 104 1.73 14.04 -8.13
N VAL A 105 2.00 12.74 -7.95
CA VAL A 105 2.33 12.19 -6.63
C VAL A 105 3.80 12.40 -6.26
N ARG A 106 4.70 12.52 -7.24
CA ARG A 106 6.15 12.59 -6.99
C ARG A 106 6.64 11.50 -6.04
N ILE A 107 6.40 10.25 -6.41
CA ILE A 107 6.77 9.06 -5.60
C ILE A 107 8.25 8.98 -5.19
N HIS A 108 9.12 9.76 -5.83
CA HIS A 108 10.55 9.84 -5.50
C HIS A 108 10.87 10.85 -4.38
N MET A 109 9.88 11.62 -3.90
CA MET A 109 10.05 12.52 -2.76
C MET A 109 9.77 11.77 -1.45
N TYR A 110 10.83 11.17 -0.88
CA TYR A 110 10.74 10.34 0.32
C TYR A 110 10.71 11.15 1.64
N ASP A 111 11.14 12.42 1.61
CA ASP A 111 11.35 13.26 2.81
C ASP A 111 10.19 14.23 3.10
N LEU A 112 8.96 13.85 2.76
CA LEU A 112 7.81 14.66 3.17
C LEU A 112 7.68 14.63 4.70
N PRO A 113 7.49 15.80 5.35
CA PRO A 113 7.14 15.85 6.77
C PRO A 113 5.98 14.90 7.05
N ILE A 114 5.98 14.25 8.23
CA ILE A 114 4.95 13.26 8.60
C ILE A 114 3.52 13.74 8.35
N ARG A 115 3.27 15.05 8.58
CA ARG A 115 1.97 15.69 8.37
C ARG A 115 1.53 15.80 6.91
N LEU A 116 2.46 15.65 5.97
CA LEU A 116 2.26 15.73 4.53
C LEU A 116 2.38 14.38 3.83
N GLN A 117 2.65 13.30 4.58
CA GLN A 117 2.71 11.96 4.01
C GLN A 117 1.31 11.51 3.58
N ARG A 118 1.20 10.93 2.38
CA ARG A 118 -0.08 10.50 1.83
C ARG A 118 -0.36 9.07 2.24
N LYS A 119 -1.61 8.79 2.58
CA LYS A 119 -2.18 7.46 2.67
C LYS A 119 -3.20 7.28 1.56
N TYR A 120 -3.37 6.04 1.13
CA TYR A 120 -4.22 5.69 0.01
C TYR A 120 -5.22 4.64 0.46
N ARG A 121 -6.51 4.91 0.27
CA ARG A 121 -7.54 3.90 0.37
C ARG A 121 -8.07 3.56 -1.01
N ILE A 122 -7.88 2.31 -1.39
CA ILE A 122 -8.31 1.78 -2.69
C ILE A 122 -9.60 0.98 -2.48
N VAL A 123 -10.63 1.30 -3.26
CA VAL A 123 -11.95 0.68 -3.18
C VAL A 123 -12.34 0.19 -4.57
N ALA A 124 -12.79 -1.07 -4.69
CA ALA A 124 -13.30 -1.56 -5.96
C ALA A 124 -14.49 -0.71 -6.42
N ALA A 125 -14.59 -0.41 -7.71
CA ALA A 125 -15.70 0.37 -8.24
C ALA A 125 -17.07 -0.22 -7.91
N THR A 126 -17.20 -1.55 -7.93
CA THR A 126 -18.40 -2.29 -7.50
C THR A 126 -18.87 -1.89 -6.11
N GLU A 127 -17.93 -1.83 -5.15
CA GLU A 127 -18.21 -1.52 -3.75
C GLU A 127 -18.48 -0.02 -3.57
N PHE A 128 -17.70 0.82 -4.25
CA PHE A 128 -17.87 2.26 -4.21
C PHE A 128 -19.24 2.70 -4.74
N LEU A 129 -19.61 2.24 -5.93
CA LEU A 129 -20.90 2.53 -6.55
C LEU A 129 -22.09 2.01 -5.73
N LYS A 130 -21.91 0.90 -5.01
CA LYS A 130 -22.96 0.31 -4.17
C LYS A 130 -23.15 1.02 -2.84
N ARG A 131 -22.07 1.49 -2.21
CA ARG A 131 -22.09 1.89 -0.80
C ARG A 131 -21.84 3.37 -0.54
N PHE A 132 -21.21 4.09 -1.46
CA PHE A 132 -20.88 5.48 -1.23
C PHE A 132 -22.12 6.36 -1.06
N ALA A 133 -22.11 7.20 -0.03
CA ALA A 133 -23.13 8.20 0.23
C ALA A 133 -22.50 9.48 0.77
N SER A 134 -22.94 10.62 0.25
CA SER A 134 -22.56 11.95 0.70
C SER A 134 -23.79 12.85 0.68
N ASP A 135 -24.14 13.41 1.83
CA ASP A 135 -25.16 14.45 1.94
C ASP A 135 -24.58 15.86 1.78
N ARG A 136 -23.26 15.95 1.49
CA ARG A 136 -22.48 17.19 1.30
C ARG A 136 -22.36 18.06 2.54
N SER A 137 -22.75 17.56 3.72
CA SER A 137 -22.64 18.31 4.98
C SER A 137 -21.20 18.75 5.31
N HIS A 138 -20.19 17.98 4.88
CA HIS A 138 -18.77 18.31 5.03
C HIS A 138 -18.35 19.58 4.28
N MET A 139 -19.10 19.99 3.25
CA MET A 139 -18.88 21.22 2.48
C MET A 139 -19.65 22.42 3.02
N MET A 140 -20.32 22.30 4.17
CA MET A 140 -21.06 23.39 4.80
C MET A 140 -20.35 23.95 6.03
N ARG A 141 -20.29 25.28 6.15
CA ARG A 141 -19.89 25.97 7.39
C ARG A 141 -20.87 27.10 7.66
N GLN A 142 -21.38 27.17 8.89
CA GLN A 142 -22.33 28.21 9.32
C GLN A 142 -23.57 28.37 8.42
N GLY A 143 -24.01 27.29 7.76
CA GLY A 143 -25.17 27.31 6.87
C GLY A 143 -24.87 27.67 5.42
N GLU A 144 -23.62 28.01 5.08
CA GLU A 144 -23.18 28.32 3.72
C GLU A 144 -22.26 27.22 3.17
N PHE A 145 -22.32 27.01 1.86
CA PHE A 145 -21.43 26.08 1.17
C PHE A 145 -20.06 26.72 0.95
N LEU A 146 -19.00 25.96 1.24
CA LEU A 146 -17.61 26.34 0.97
C LEU A 146 -17.32 26.45 -0.54
N ALA A 147 -18.03 25.67 -1.35
CA ALA A 147 -18.02 25.72 -2.80
C ALA A 147 -19.40 25.36 -3.36
N ALA A 148 -19.79 25.94 -4.49
CA ALA A 148 -21.09 25.70 -5.11
C ALA A 148 -21.36 24.19 -5.27
N PRO A 149 -22.45 23.65 -4.69
CA PRO A 149 -22.71 22.22 -4.73
C PRO A 149 -23.13 21.77 -6.14
N PRO A 150 -22.96 20.48 -6.47
CA PRO A 150 -23.46 19.94 -7.72
C PRO A 150 -24.98 20.11 -7.86
N SER A 151 -25.46 20.33 -9.09
CA SER A 151 -26.88 20.61 -9.38
C SER A 151 -27.81 19.40 -9.23
N TYR A 152 -27.26 18.19 -9.22
CA TYR A 152 -28.00 16.96 -9.00
C TYR A 152 -28.15 16.65 -7.49
N PRO A 153 -29.17 15.87 -7.10
CA PRO A 153 -29.38 15.48 -5.70
C PRO A 153 -28.16 14.78 -5.09
N PRO A 154 -27.92 14.89 -3.77
CA PRO A 154 -26.83 14.18 -3.11
C PRO A 154 -26.89 12.67 -3.32
N ILE A 155 -25.74 12.02 -3.47
CA ILE A 155 -25.62 10.57 -3.66
C ILE A 155 -25.94 9.88 -2.33
N ARG A 156 -26.94 8.99 -2.34
CA ARG A 156 -27.41 8.27 -1.14
C ARG A 156 -27.62 6.79 -1.47
N THR A 157 -27.53 5.96 -0.43
CA THR A 157 -27.92 4.54 -0.51
C THR A 157 -29.13 4.29 0.38
N SER A 158 -29.72 3.09 0.31
CA SER A 158 -30.75 2.66 1.26
C SER A 158 -30.25 2.58 2.70
N GLU A 159 -28.93 2.45 2.89
CA GLU A 159 -28.30 2.22 4.19
C GLU A 159 -27.70 3.50 4.80
N SER A 160 -27.35 4.50 4.00
CA SER A 160 -26.74 5.73 4.49
C SER A 160 -27.00 6.94 3.60
N ALA A 161 -27.15 8.09 4.25
CA ALA A 161 -27.13 9.41 3.61
C ALA A 161 -25.73 10.03 3.59
N MET A 162 -24.82 9.61 4.47
CA MET A 162 -23.47 10.16 4.62
C MET A 162 -22.54 9.11 5.21
N ASN A 163 -21.52 8.73 4.46
CA ASN A 163 -20.45 7.84 4.93
C ASN A 163 -19.09 8.18 4.32
N LEU A 164 -18.91 9.38 3.75
CA LEU A 164 -17.64 9.82 3.18
C LEU A 164 -16.45 9.59 4.14
N GLN A 165 -16.62 9.88 5.44
CA GLN A 165 -15.54 9.65 6.42
C GLN A 165 -15.09 8.19 6.44
N SER A 166 -16.01 7.23 6.28
CA SER A 166 -15.67 5.81 6.21
C SER A 166 -14.95 5.42 4.94
N PHE A 167 -14.84 6.28 3.92
CA PHE A 167 -14.01 6.11 2.72
C PHE A 167 -12.70 6.91 2.82
N LEU A 168 -12.67 7.99 3.58
CA LEU A 168 -11.44 8.75 3.88
C LEU A 168 -10.57 8.08 4.92
N ASP A 169 -11.18 7.29 5.80
CA ASP A 169 -10.46 6.57 6.84
C ASP A 169 -9.51 5.54 6.23
N CYS A 170 -8.23 5.91 6.16
CA CYS A 170 -7.16 5.05 5.68
C CYS A 170 -6.70 4.01 6.72
N THR A 171 -7.36 3.93 7.88
CA THR A 171 -7.16 2.89 8.92
C THR A 171 -8.18 1.75 8.80
N LEU A 172 -9.33 1.98 8.14
CA LEU A 172 -10.30 0.92 7.85
C LEU A 172 -9.78 0.00 6.74
N PRO A 173 -9.98 -1.33 6.87
CA PRO A 173 -9.60 -2.28 5.85
C PRO A 173 -10.51 -2.11 4.61
N GLY A 174 -10.14 -1.20 3.71
CA GLY A 174 -10.41 -1.42 2.29
C GLY A 174 -9.75 -2.73 1.88
N LYS A 175 -10.14 -3.32 0.74
CA LYS A 175 -9.23 -4.25 0.05
C LYS A 175 -8.05 -3.43 -0.42
N VAL A 176 -7.16 -3.14 0.52
CA VAL A 176 -5.84 -2.56 0.31
C VAL A 176 -5.14 -3.57 -0.59
N GLY A 177 -4.57 -3.08 -1.69
CA GLY A 177 -3.48 -3.82 -2.31
C GLY A 177 -2.41 -3.91 -1.24
N ASP A 178 -2.40 -5.04 -0.54
CA ASP A 178 -1.58 -5.34 0.62
C ASP A 178 -0.14 -4.89 0.36
N MET A 179 0.31 -3.91 1.15
CA MET A 179 1.70 -3.50 1.23
C MET A 179 2.29 -4.16 2.48
N GLY A 180 3.36 -4.95 2.31
CA GLY A 180 4.01 -5.61 3.43
C GLY A 180 5.06 -6.64 3.04
N HIS A 181 6.02 -6.86 3.94
CA HIS A 181 7.36 -7.36 3.68
C HIS A 181 7.40 -8.86 3.38
N GLU A 182 6.52 -9.63 4.04
CA GLU A 182 6.52 -11.08 4.06
C GLU A 182 6.43 -11.70 2.67
N LYS A 183 5.70 -11.04 1.76
CA LYS A 183 5.46 -11.50 0.38
C LYS A 183 6.73 -11.44 -0.46
N GLY A 184 7.47 -10.33 -0.36
CA GLY A 184 8.75 -10.15 -1.04
C GLY A 184 9.83 -11.06 -0.44
N VAL A 185 9.83 -11.25 0.89
CA VAL A 185 10.73 -12.19 1.57
C VAL A 185 10.48 -13.62 1.14
N GLU A 186 9.24 -14.10 1.19
CA GLU A 186 8.87 -15.46 0.76
C GLU A 186 9.28 -15.66 -0.70
N HIS A 187 8.95 -14.73 -1.58
CA HIS A 187 9.31 -14.79 -2.99
C HIS A 187 10.83 -14.88 -3.19
N MET A 188 11.62 -14.06 -2.48
CA MET A 188 13.08 -14.05 -2.60
C MET A 188 13.69 -15.37 -2.11
N PHE A 189 13.24 -15.92 -0.99
CA PHE A 189 13.72 -17.22 -0.51
C PHE A 189 13.31 -18.37 -1.42
N ASP A 190 12.05 -18.42 -1.88
CA ASP A 190 11.58 -19.43 -2.81
C ASP A 190 12.37 -19.38 -4.13
N LYS A 191 12.61 -18.17 -4.67
CA LYS A 191 13.35 -17.98 -5.91
C LYS A 191 14.80 -18.49 -5.83
N HIS A 192 15.44 -18.38 -4.67
CA HIS A 192 16.87 -18.71 -4.51
C HIS A 192 17.13 -20.09 -3.93
N PHE A 193 16.27 -20.60 -3.05
CA PHE A 193 16.57 -21.79 -2.25
C PHE A 193 15.57 -22.93 -2.40
N LYS A 194 14.45 -22.76 -3.12
CA LYS A 194 13.48 -23.84 -3.33
C LYS A 194 14.09 -25.07 -4.01
N SER A 195 15.01 -24.86 -4.96
CA SER A 195 15.75 -25.96 -5.61
C SER A 195 16.69 -26.72 -4.65
N LYS A 196 17.06 -26.09 -3.53
CA LYS A 196 17.83 -26.67 -2.43
C LYS A 196 16.94 -27.22 -1.30
N GLY A 197 15.62 -27.35 -1.55
CA GLY A 197 14.69 -27.95 -0.60
C GLY A 197 14.28 -27.04 0.58
N VAL A 198 14.59 -25.75 0.53
CA VAL A 198 14.07 -24.79 1.52
C VAL A 198 12.60 -24.54 1.24
N LYS A 199 11.77 -24.58 2.29
CA LYS A 199 10.34 -24.23 2.25
C LYS A 199 10.13 -22.96 3.05
N ALA A 200 9.41 -22.01 2.47
CA ALA A 200 9.00 -20.77 3.12
C ALA A 200 7.49 -20.79 3.41
N LYS A 201 7.10 -20.17 4.53
CA LYS A 201 5.69 -19.93 4.89
C LYS A 201 5.57 -18.57 5.56
N VAL A 202 4.60 -17.76 5.13
CA VAL A 202 4.39 -16.42 5.70
C VAL A 202 3.49 -16.45 6.93
N GLY A 203 3.71 -15.53 7.87
CA GLY A 203 2.98 -15.49 9.13
C GLY A 203 3.39 -14.34 10.04
N TYR A 204 2.99 -14.46 11.32
CA TYR A 204 3.15 -13.44 12.34
C TYR A 204 3.82 -14.01 13.59
N THR A 205 4.82 -13.33 14.15
CA THR A 205 5.48 -13.77 15.40
C THR A 205 6.09 -12.60 16.18
N GLY A 206 6.58 -12.86 17.40
CA GLY A 206 7.25 -11.86 18.24
C GLY A 206 6.33 -10.78 18.84
N GLY A 207 5.02 -10.98 18.80
CA GLY A 207 4.01 -10.10 19.39
C GLY A 207 3.32 -10.69 20.61
N ASN A 208 2.31 -9.97 21.11
CA ASN A 208 1.65 -10.23 22.39
C ASN A 208 0.20 -10.72 22.25
N VAL A 209 -0.27 -10.99 21.03
CA VAL A 209 -1.65 -11.38 20.75
C VAL A 209 -1.67 -12.82 20.26
N SER A 210 -2.52 -13.66 20.85
CA SER A 210 -2.74 -15.03 20.36
C SER A 210 -3.65 -15.02 19.14
N ASP A 211 -3.38 -15.91 18.18
CA ASP A 211 -4.17 -16.08 16.95
C ASP A 211 -4.45 -14.75 16.21
N PRO A 212 -3.40 -13.93 15.94
CA PRO A 212 -3.58 -12.66 15.26
C PRO A 212 -3.97 -12.89 13.80
N ASN A 213 -4.95 -12.13 13.32
CA ASN A 213 -5.20 -11.98 11.88
C ASN A 213 -4.47 -10.77 11.31
N TYR A 214 -4.33 -10.72 9.98
CA TYR A 214 -3.64 -9.64 9.28
C TYR A 214 -4.12 -8.25 9.72
N ARG A 215 -5.44 -8.06 9.84
CA ARG A 215 -6.03 -6.76 10.20
C ARG A 215 -5.58 -6.30 11.58
N GLN A 216 -5.48 -7.21 12.54
CA GLN A 216 -4.97 -6.88 13.86
C GLN A 216 -3.49 -6.52 13.80
N VAL A 217 -2.68 -7.23 13.00
CA VAL A 217 -1.26 -6.90 12.84
C VAL A 217 -1.07 -5.53 12.19
N CYS A 218 -1.88 -5.19 11.19
CA CYS A 218 -1.83 -3.90 10.50
C CYS A 218 -2.05 -2.69 11.41
N THR A 219 -2.74 -2.84 12.55
CA THR A 219 -2.93 -1.72 13.50
C THR A 219 -1.62 -1.32 14.19
N GLY A 220 -0.60 -2.19 14.17
CA GLY A 220 0.65 -2.03 14.91
C GLY A 220 0.52 -2.27 16.41
N THR A 221 -0.68 -2.56 16.95
CA THR A 221 -0.89 -2.69 18.40
C THR A 221 -0.59 -4.08 18.94
N THR A 222 -0.45 -5.09 18.06
CA THR A 222 -0.20 -6.47 18.48
C THR A 222 1.28 -6.76 18.75
N ASN A 223 2.18 -5.86 18.30
CA ASN A 223 3.64 -6.02 18.27
C ASN A 223 4.15 -7.23 17.48
N HIS A 224 3.30 -7.95 16.75
CA HIS A 224 3.78 -8.98 15.84
C HIS A 224 4.62 -8.36 14.72
N ALA A 225 5.68 -9.05 14.32
CA ALA A 225 6.35 -8.85 13.04
C ALA A 225 5.66 -9.70 11.97
N GLU A 226 5.54 -9.15 10.77
CA GLU A 226 5.44 -9.95 9.56
C GLU A 226 6.72 -10.78 9.41
N ALA A 227 6.57 -12.10 9.25
CA ALA A 227 7.69 -13.03 9.28
C ALA A 227 7.51 -14.15 8.26
N VAL A 228 8.63 -14.77 7.89
CA VAL A 228 8.67 -15.99 7.07
C VAL A 228 9.35 -17.09 7.87
N GLU A 229 8.63 -18.18 8.10
CA GLU A 229 9.19 -19.40 8.67
C GLU A 229 9.87 -20.20 7.56
N LEU A 230 11.13 -20.58 7.79
CA LEU A 230 11.93 -21.37 6.87
C LEU A 230 12.16 -22.77 7.42
N THR A 231 11.76 -23.78 6.66
CA THR A 231 12.13 -25.18 6.91
C THR A 231 13.22 -25.60 5.92
N PHE A 232 14.36 -26.06 6.42
CA PHE A 232 15.51 -26.43 5.59
C PHE A 232 16.32 -27.56 6.23
N GLN A 233 17.19 -28.19 5.44
CA GLN A 233 18.17 -29.16 5.93
C GLN A 233 19.55 -28.49 6.00
N PRO A 234 20.20 -28.42 7.18
CA PRO A 234 21.51 -27.78 7.33
C PRO A 234 22.60 -28.37 6.42
N SER A 235 22.46 -29.65 6.04
CA SER A 235 23.35 -30.32 5.09
C SER A 235 23.20 -29.84 3.64
N SER A 236 22.07 -29.22 3.29
CA SER A 236 21.82 -28.67 1.95
C SER A 236 22.06 -27.16 1.90
N VAL A 237 21.66 -26.44 2.94
CA VAL A 237 21.87 -24.99 3.07
C VAL A 237 22.29 -24.67 4.50
N PRO A 238 23.54 -24.20 4.72
CA PRO A 238 23.97 -23.71 6.03
C PRO A 238 23.09 -22.54 6.51
N TYR A 239 22.82 -22.47 7.81
CA TYR A 239 22.05 -21.37 8.38
C TYR A 239 22.70 -20.00 8.17
N ALA A 240 24.04 -19.94 8.18
CA ALA A 240 24.79 -18.71 7.89
C ALA A 240 24.45 -18.12 6.51
N ASP A 241 24.29 -18.96 5.49
CA ASP A 241 23.93 -18.53 4.13
C ASP A 241 22.52 -17.91 4.10
N LEU A 242 21.58 -18.46 4.89
CA LEU A 242 20.22 -17.91 4.99
C LEU A 242 20.24 -16.54 5.67
N VAL A 243 21.05 -16.37 6.72
CA VAL A 243 21.20 -15.07 7.42
C VAL A 243 21.89 -14.04 6.54
N GLU A 244 22.95 -14.42 5.83
CA GLU A 244 23.63 -13.52 4.89
C GLU A 244 22.68 -13.11 3.76
N PHE A 245 21.96 -14.08 3.19
CA PHE A 245 20.96 -13.80 2.16
C PHE A 245 19.87 -12.86 2.64
N PHE A 246 19.38 -13.03 3.87
CA PHE A 246 18.43 -12.11 4.50
C PHE A 246 18.96 -10.66 4.47
N TYR A 247 20.23 -10.43 4.79
CA TYR A 247 20.82 -9.09 4.72
C TYR A 247 21.04 -8.56 3.30
N ARG A 248 21.24 -9.43 2.31
CA ARG A 248 21.38 -9.03 0.89
C ARG A 248 20.10 -8.45 0.32
N MET A 249 18.96 -8.98 0.76
CA MET A 249 17.68 -8.77 0.11
C MET A 249 16.84 -7.61 0.66
N HIS A 250 17.14 -7.04 1.83
CA HIS A 250 16.39 -5.87 2.36
C HIS A 250 17.33 -4.82 2.96
N ASP A 251 16.80 -3.67 3.35
CA ASP A 251 17.56 -2.65 4.10
C ASP A 251 17.41 -2.91 5.62
N PRO A 252 18.45 -3.42 6.30
CA PRO A 252 18.42 -3.76 7.72
C PRO A 252 18.74 -2.55 8.64
N THR A 253 18.90 -1.35 8.09
CA THR A 253 19.30 -0.15 8.83
C THR A 253 18.11 0.72 9.26
N THR A 254 16.93 0.41 8.72
CA THR A 254 15.68 1.16 8.99
C THR A 254 14.89 0.52 10.13
N LYS A 255 14.74 1.25 11.25
CA LYS A 255 14.03 0.75 12.43
C LYS A 255 12.51 0.79 12.19
N ASN A 256 11.82 -0.31 12.46
CA ASN A 256 10.35 -0.44 12.31
C ASN A 256 9.85 0.01 10.94
N ALA A 257 10.57 -0.38 9.89
CA ALA A 257 10.34 0.10 8.55
C ALA A 257 11.04 -0.79 7.51
N GLN A 258 10.51 -0.81 6.30
CA GLN A 258 11.22 -1.25 5.11
C GLN A 258 10.76 -0.48 3.88
N GLY A 259 11.66 0.16 3.13
CA GLY A 259 11.27 0.85 1.89
C GLY A 259 10.22 1.95 2.16
N PRO A 260 9.01 1.90 1.59
CA PRO A 260 7.88 2.78 1.95
C PRO A 260 7.02 2.25 3.11
N ASP A 261 7.20 0.99 3.51
CA ASP A 261 6.43 0.31 4.55
C ASP A 261 6.92 0.76 5.94
N ARG A 262 6.00 1.17 6.82
CA ARG A 262 6.29 1.82 8.11
C ARG A 262 5.40 1.23 9.21
N GLY A 263 6.01 0.78 10.30
CA GLY A 263 5.31 0.09 11.38
C GLY A 263 6.20 -0.95 12.05
N THR A 264 5.92 -1.23 13.33
CA THR A 264 6.63 -2.28 14.09
C THR A 264 6.47 -3.65 13.45
N GLN A 265 5.39 -3.89 12.70
CA GLN A 265 5.22 -5.13 11.96
C GLN A 265 6.24 -5.35 10.84
N TYR A 266 6.86 -4.28 10.31
CA TYR A 266 7.84 -4.35 9.21
C TYR A 266 9.28 -4.29 9.69
N ARG A 267 9.53 -4.47 10.99
CA ARG A 267 10.89 -4.42 11.55
C ARG A 267 11.74 -5.56 11.01
N SER A 268 13.02 -5.28 10.80
CA SER A 268 14.00 -6.34 10.51
C SER A 268 14.25 -7.16 11.78
N ALA A 269 13.99 -8.47 11.73
CA ALA A 269 14.20 -9.37 12.85
C ALA A 269 14.59 -10.78 12.40
N ILE A 270 15.43 -11.45 13.18
CA ILE A 270 15.82 -12.85 13.08
C ILE A 270 15.35 -13.56 14.34
N PHE A 271 14.43 -14.52 14.16
CA PHE A 271 13.89 -15.36 15.22
C PHE A 271 14.64 -16.69 15.26
N TYR A 272 15.50 -16.91 16.26
CA TYR A 272 16.31 -18.12 16.37
C TYR A 272 15.63 -19.20 17.22
N HIS A 273 15.84 -20.47 16.87
CA HIS A 273 15.31 -21.64 17.60
C HIS A 273 16.34 -22.34 18.48
N SER A 274 17.63 -22.00 18.36
CA SER A 274 18.68 -22.57 19.21
C SER A 274 19.80 -21.55 19.54
N PRO A 275 20.58 -21.77 20.61
CA PRO A 275 21.74 -20.95 20.92
C PRO A 275 22.77 -20.87 19.79
N GLU A 276 22.96 -21.97 19.06
CA GLU A 276 23.89 -22.03 17.92
C GLU A 276 23.42 -21.15 16.77
N GLN A 277 22.11 -21.14 16.49
CA GLN A 277 21.54 -20.20 15.50
C GLN A 277 21.74 -18.75 15.94
N LYS A 278 21.55 -18.44 17.23
CA LYS A 278 21.81 -17.10 17.75
C LYS A 278 23.26 -16.67 17.50
N GLU A 279 24.23 -17.51 17.87
CA GLU A 279 25.65 -17.21 17.70
C GLU A 279 26.02 -17.01 16.22
N ILE A 280 25.52 -17.86 15.33
CA ILE A 280 25.73 -17.73 13.89
C ILE A 280 25.10 -16.43 13.38
N ALA A 281 23.87 -16.11 13.77
CA ALA A 281 23.18 -14.90 13.35
C ALA A 281 23.96 -13.65 13.80
N GLU A 282 24.40 -13.59 15.05
CA GLU A 282 25.20 -12.48 15.58
C GLU A 282 26.53 -12.33 14.82
N LYS A 283 27.22 -13.44 14.56
CA LYS A 283 28.49 -13.45 13.83
C LYS A 283 28.34 -12.97 12.39
N VAL A 284 27.35 -13.49 11.65
CA VAL A 284 27.06 -13.07 10.27
C VAL A 284 26.65 -11.60 10.24
N THR A 285 25.81 -11.17 11.18
CA THR A 285 25.39 -9.76 11.31
C THR A 285 26.58 -8.83 11.51
N ALA A 286 27.51 -9.18 12.40
CA ALA A 286 28.72 -8.39 12.64
C ALA A 286 29.62 -8.32 11.40
N GLN A 287 29.75 -9.43 10.66
CA GLN A 287 30.53 -9.47 9.42
C GLN A 287 29.88 -8.61 8.33
N VAL A 288 28.58 -8.76 8.11
CA VAL A 288 27.82 -7.99 7.11
C VAL A 288 27.80 -6.50 7.45
N GLN A 289 27.66 -6.14 8.73
CA GLN A 289 27.79 -4.75 9.18
C GLN A 289 29.13 -4.17 8.74
N LYS A 290 30.24 -4.91 8.98
CA LYS A 290 31.59 -4.44 8.65
C LYS A 290 31.80 -4.32 7.14
N ASP A 291 31.32 -5.28 6.37
CA ASP A 291 31.67 -5.42 4.96
C ASP A 291 30.74 -4.63 4.03
N HIS A 292 29.47 -4.46 4.40
CA HIS A 292 28.44 -3.97 3.46
C HIS A 292 27.66 -2.74 3.94
N PHE A 293 27.65 -2.42 5.24
CA PHE A 293 26.82 -1.33 5.78
C PHE A 293 27.62 -0.27 6.52
N LYS A 294 27.51 0.99 6.06
CA LYS A 294 28.03 2.15 6.81
C LYS A 294 27.13 2.52 7.97
N ASP A 295 25.83 2.50 7.72
CA ASP A 295 24.82 2.74 8.74
C ASP A 295 24.62 1.51 9.61
N LYS A 296 24.21 1.74 10.86
CA LYS A 296 24.05 0.66 11.83
C LYS A 296 22.89 -0.25 11.43
N ILE A 297 23.16 -1.55 11.33
CA ILE A 297 22.16 -2.61 11.28
C ILE A 297 21.35 -2.58 12.58
N VAL A 298 20.05 -2.45 12.44
CA VAL A 298 19.08 -2.40 13.55
C VAL A 298 18.26 -3.69 13.66
N THR A 299 18.63 -4.75 12.93
CA THR A 299 17.99 -6.06 12.97
C THR A 299 17.99 -6.62 14.39
N GLU A 300 16.81 -7.01 14.87
CA GLU A 300 16.63 -7.67 16.17
C GLU A 300 16.99 -9.16 16.04
N ILE A 301 17.85 -9.68 16.91
CA ILE A 301 18.15 -11.12 17.00
C ILE A 301 17.55 -11.63 18.30
N VAL A 302 16.43 -12.35 18.20
CA VAL A 302 15.59 -12.70 19.36
C VAL A 302 15.15 -14.16 19.28
N ALA A 303 14.84 -14.76 20.43
CA ALA A 303 14.35 -16.13 20.48
C ALA A 303 13.00 -16.24 19.75
N ALA A 304 12.83 -17.31 18.96
CA ALA A 304 11.58 -17.62 18.31
C ALA A 304 10.49 -17.94 19.35
N GLY A 305 9.36 -17.25 19.23
CA GLY A 305 8.14 -17.54 19.98
C GLY A 305 7.16 -18.38 19.15
N GLN A 306 5.88 -18.33 19.51
CA GLN A 306 4.83 -18.91 18.69
C GLN A 306 4.79 -18.24 17.31
N PHE A 307 4.77 -19.06 16.25
CA PHE A 307 4.49 -18.61 14.89
C PHE A 307 3.00 -18.82 14.58
N TRP A 308 2.36 -17.82 14.02
CA TRP A 308 0.98 -17.87 13.58
C TRP A 308 0.95 -17.78 12.05
N ASP A 309 0.35 -18.78 11.42
CA ASP A 309 0.21 -18.78 9.97
C ASP A 309 -0.60 -17.58 9.50
N ALA A 310 -0.09 -16.85 8.51
CA ALA A 310 -0.91 -15.86 7.81
C ALA A 310 -1.94 -16.57 6.94
N GLU A 311 -3.02 -15.86 6.64
CA GLU A 311 -4.14 -16.36 5.86
C GLU A 311 -3.68 -16.89 4.49
N GLU A 312 -4.38 -17.89 3.94
CA GLU A 312 -3.97 -18.60 2.71
C GLU A 312 -3.74 -17.66 1.51
N TYR A 313 -4.41 -16.52 1.45
CA TYR A 313 -4.21 -15.55 0.37
C TYR A 313 -2.86 -14.82 0.46
N HIS A 314 -2.21 -14.76 1.63
CA HIS A 314 -0.84 -14.24 1.78
C HIS A 314 0.21 -15.26 1.33
N GLN A 315 -0.05 -16.55 1.47
CA GLN A 315 0.89 -17.62 1.08
C GLN A 315 1.14 -17.59 -0.42
N LYS A 316 2.41 -17.55 -0.84
CA LYS A 316 2.85 -17.50 -2.25
C LYS A 316 2.22 -16.34 -3.01
N TYR A 317 2.03 -15.20 -2.37
CA TYR A 317 1.31 -14.07 -2.96
C TYR A 317 1.90 -13.62 -4.30
N LEU A 318 3.21 -13.38 -4.41
CA LEU A 318 3.85 -12.93 -5.66
C LEU A 318 3.88 -14.01 -6.76
N VAL A 319 3.60 -15.28 -6.42
CA VAL A 319 3.37 -16.33 -7.43
C VAL A 319 1.93 -16.28 -7.94
N LYS A 320 0.97 -16.06 -7.03
CA LYS A 320 -0.46 -15.94 -7.34
C LYS A 320 -0.73 -14.64 -8.12
N GLU A 321 -0.05 -13.55 -7.76
CA GLU A 321 -0.17 -12.21 -8.32
C GLU A 321 1.22 -11.69 -8.75
N PRO A 322 1.74 -12.06 -9.94
CA PRO A 322 3.08 -11.67 -10.39
C PRO A 322 3.30 -10.16 -10.58
N ASN A 323 2.21 -9.40 -10.73
CA ASN A 323 2.23 -7.94 -10.80
C ASN A 323 1.73 -7.29 -9.49
N GLY A 324 1.72 -8.06 -8.40
CA GLY A 324 1.39 -7.59 -7.06
C GLY A 324 2.46 -6.62 -6.54
N TYR A 325 2.16 -5.96 -5.42
CA TYR A 325 3.13 -5.08 -4.79
C TYR A 325 4.38 -5.86 -4.35
N GLU A 326 5.54 -5.37 -4.77
CA GLU A 326 6.85 -5.81 -4.31
C GLU A 326 7.57 -4.59 -3.72
N CYS A 327 8.09 -4.73 -2.50
CA CYS A 327 8.77 -3.62 -1.84
C CYS A 327 10.01 -3.25 -2.66
N PRO A 328 10.22 -1.97 -3.02
CA PRO A 328 11.32 -1.56 -3.91
C PRO A 328 12.72 -1.80 -3.31
N THR A 329 12.81 -2.05 -2.00
CA THR A 329 14.07 -2.41 -1.34
C THR A 329 14.33 -3.91 -1.31
N HIS A 330 13.40 -4.74 -1.82
CA HIS A 330 13.53 -6.20 -1.95
C HIS A 330 14.23 -6.59 -3.26
N PHE A 331 15.54 -6.51 -3.25
CA PHE A 331 16.40 -6.98 -4.35
C PHE A 331 17.77 -7.37 -3.80
N LEU A 332 18.52 -8.17 -4.56
CA LEU A 332 19.88 -8.53 -4.17
C LEU A 332 20.86 -7.38 -4.40
N ARG A 333 21.53 -6.96 -3.33
CA ARG A 333 22.48 -5.83 -3.35
C ARG A 333 23.89 -6.20 -3.80
N TRP A 334 24.42 -7.31 -3.31
CA TRP A 334 25.72 -7.89 -3.69
C TRP A 334 25.56 -9.35 -4.06
#